data_AF-A0A813H1Y2-F1
#
_entry.id   AF-A0A813H1Y2-F1
#
_cell.length_a   1.000
_cell.length_b   1.000
_cell.length_c   1.000
_cell.angle_alpha   90.00
_cell.angle_beta   90.00
_cell.angle_gamma   90.00
#
_symmetry.space_group_name_H-M   'P 1'
#
loop_
_entity.id
_entity.type
_entity.pdbx_description
1 polymer ?
#
loop_
_entity_poly.entity_id
_entity_poly.type
_entity_poly.pdbx_seq_one_letter_code
_entity_poly.pdbx_strand_id
1 'polypeptide(L)'
;SQKETLAALCDTFIPSLNDAETTEVVRSHLSMAAGENKDLSNVGAETVAFCRLSASQMGVPEAVEATLRNHAPPDAAAELGLVLTAISSRGGMLAIGAVPQAFASLDRPGREAVLDLPTPGLQQSARSLIVLKAFSGGGGMATWSLLGYAGPEPPERVAAARQAAGRTEHIFQIINSSITADTSLDFDAVVIGSGCGGAVAAAELACADHRVLVLEKGKYFSLSEMSGVEGEALDQLYERGGIVSTEDTWPGSPGRWDLWRRLSCEFGWLPEAS
;
A
#
# COMPACT_ATOMS: atom_id res chain seq x y z
N SER A 1 17.85 17.01 3.16
CA SER A 1 17.97 15.92 4.16
C SER A 1 17.41 14.61 3.58
N GLN A 2 17.63 13.45 4.22
CA GLN A 2 17.01 12.18 3.76
C GLN A 2 15.47 12.26 3.76
N LYS A 3 14.88 12.88 4.78
CA LYS A 3 13.41 13.06 4.89
C LYS A 3 12.84 13.89 3.74
N GLU A 4 13.44 15.03 3.44
CA GLU A 4 13.04 15.86 2.29
C GLU A 4 13.19 15.10 0.95
N THR A 5 14.21 14.26 0.83
CA THR A 5 14.43 13.45 -0.37
C THR A 5 13.37 12.37 -0.51
N LEU A 6 13.01 11.70 0.58
CA LEU A 6 11.92 10.73 0.61
C LEU A 6 10.58 11.39 0.27
N ALA A 7 10.29 12.57 0.85
CA ALA A 7 9.09 13.34 0.52
C ALA A 7 9.04 13.71 -0.97
N ALA A 8 10.14 14.24 -1.50
CA ALA A 8 10.25 14.57 -2.92
C ALA A 8 10.10 13.34 -3.84
N LEU A 9 10.58 12.17 -3.41
CA LEU A 9 10.42 10.90 -4.12
C LEU A 9 8.96 10.47 -4.14
N CYS A 10 8.29 10.48 -2.98
CA CYS A 10 6.88 10.16 -2.88
C CYS A 10 6.01 11.13 -3.71
N ASP A 11 6.29 12.43 -3.63
CA ASP A 11 5.59 13.46 -4.42
C ASP A 11 5.88 13.36 -5.93
N THR A 12 6.92 12.62 -6.34
CA THR A 12 7.14 12.34 -7.77
C THR A 12 6.18 11.26 -8.26
N PHE A 13 5.91 10.24 -7.43
CA PHE A 13 4.96 9.19 -7.78
C PHE A 13 3.51 9.61 -7.62
N ILE A 14 3.23 10.49 -6.65
CA ILE A 14 1.89 11.03 -6.40
C ILE A 14 2.01 12.55 -6.27
N PRO A 15 2.05 13.24 -7.42
CA PRO A 15 2.21 14.68 -7.48
C PRO A 15 0.86 15.38 -7.33
N SER A 16 0.90 16.60 -6.77
CA SER A 16 -0.19 17.55 -6.96
C SER A 16 -0.19 18.00 -8.42
N LEU A 17 -1.30 17.77 -9.12
CA LEU A 17 -1.45 18.10 -10.53
C LEU A 17 -1.67 19.60 -10.70
N ASN A 18 -1.33 20.12 -11.87
CA ASN A 18 -1.67 21.50 -12.26
C ASN A 18 -3.09 21.61 -12.86
N ASP A 19 -3.54 22.83 -13.18
CA ASP A 19 -4.89 23.06 -13.70
C ASP A 19 -5.18 22.31 -15.01
N ALA A 20 -4.21 22.26 -15.92
CA ALA A 20 -4.37 21.57 -17.21
C ALA A 20 -4.48 20.05 -17.03
N GLU A 21 -3.58 19.47 -16.24
CA GLU A 21 -3.58 18.04 -15.90
C GLU A 21 -4.88 17.66 -15.16
N THR A 22 -5.32 18.48 -14.21
CA THR A 22 -6.56 18.23 -13.46
C THR A 22 -7.78 18.29 -14.37
N THR A 23 -7.82 19.25 -15.29
CA THR A 23 -8.93 19.36 -16.26
C THR A 23 -9.02 18.11 -17.14
N GLU A 24 -7.87 17.55 -17.54
CA GLU A 24 -7.82 16.29 -18.30
C GLU A 24 -8.38 15.12 -17.48
N VAL A 25 -7.91 14.95 -16.24
CA VAL A 25 -8.37 13.87 -15.36
C VAL A 25 -9.87 13.99 -15.07
N VAL A 26 -10.37 15.19 -14.79
CA VAL A 26 -11.81 15.43 -14.57
C VAL A 26 -12.60 15.08 -15.83
N ARG A 27 -12.13 15.45 -17.02
CA ARG A 27 -12.80 15.12 -18.29
C ARG A 27 -12.87 13.61 -18.49
N SER A 28 -11.77 12.91 -18.28
CA SER A 28 -11.69 11.44 -18.39
C SER A 28 -12.60 10.75 -17.35
N HIS A 29 -12.58 11.21 -16.10
CA HIS A 29 -13.39 10.61 -15.05
C HIS A 29 -14.90 10.83 -15.29
N LEU A 30 -15.31 12.01 -15.76
CA LEU A 30 -16.69 12.30 -16.12
C LEU A 30 -17.16 11.49 -17.34
N SER A 31 -16.30 11.24 -18.33
CA SER A 31 -16.67 10.42 -19.50
C SER A 31 -16.91 8.96 -19.11
N MET A 32 -16.14 8.42 -18.16
CA MET A 32 -16.40 7.09 -17.60
C MET A 32 -17.66 7.06 -16.73
N ALA A 33 -17.83 8.04 -15.86
CA ALA A 33 -18.96 8.10 -14.94
C ALA A 33 -20.30 8.31 -15.67
N ALA A 34 -20.32 8.97 -16.84
CA ALA A 34 -21.52 9.13 -17.66
C ALA A 34 -22.11 7.80 -18.20
N GLY A 35 -21.33 6.71 -18.19
CA GLY A 35 -21.80 5.36 -18.49
C GLY A 35 -22.46 4.63 -17.30
N GLU A 36 -22.28 5.15 -16.08
CA GLU A 36 -22.83 4.59 -14.85
C GLU A 36 -23.91 5.55 -14.29
N ASN A 37 -25.00 5.03 -13.73
CA ASN A 37 -26.08 5.85 -13.18
C ASN A 37 -25.70 6.47 -11.82
N LYS A 38 -24.56 7.18 -11.78
CA LYS A 38 -24.01 7.86 -10.59
C LYS A 38 -24.42 9.33 -10.57
N ASP A 39 -24.62 9.88 -9.38
CA ASP A 39 -24.86 11.31 -9.18
C ASP A 39 -23.59 12.09 -9.52
N LEU A 40 -23.61 12.78 -10.66
CA LEU A 40 -22.46 13.53 -11.21
C LEU A 40 -22.29 14.92 -10.59
N SER A 41 -23.19 15.35 -9.70
CA SER A 41 -23.24 16.73 -9.20
C SER A 41 -21.99 17.15 -8.41
N ASN A 42 -21.37 16.21 -7.68
CA ASN A 42 -20.17 16.46 -6.86
C ASN A 42 -18.87 15.86 -7.43
N VAL A 43 -18.96 14.97 -8.41
CA VAL A 43 -17.83 14.20 -8.95
C VAL A 43 -16.70 15.11 -9.45
N GLY A 44 -17.04 16.21 -10.11
CA GLY A 44 -16.05 17.18 -10.60
C GLY A 44 -15.26 17.84 -9.47
N ALA A 45 -15.93 18.28 -8.41
CA ALA A 45 -15.29 18.98 -7.29
C ALA A 45 -14.40 18.04 -6.45
N GLU A 46 -14.86 16.82 -6.19
CA GLU A 46 -14.10 15.81 -5.46
C GLU A 46 -12.87 15.33 -6.26
N THR A 47 -13.02 15.15 -7.57
CA THR A 47 -11.90 14.80 -8.46
C THR A 47 -10.85 15.92 -8.50
N VAL A 48 -11.27 17.19 -8.57
CA VAL A 48 -10.36 18.34 -8.49
C VAL A 48 -9.62 18.36 -7.15
N ALA A 49 -10.34 18.17 -6.04
CA ALA A 49 -9.73 18.14 -4.71
C ALA A 49 -8.68 17.02 -4.60
N PHE A 50 -8.99 15.83 -5.10
CA PHE A 50 -8.06 14.70 -5.15
C PHE A 50 -6.83 15.00 -6.02
N CYS A 51 -7.01 15.55 -7.22
CA CYS A 51 -5.90 15.90 -8.12
C CYS A 51 -4.94 16.93 -7.52
N ARG A 52 -5.39 17.71 -6.54
CA ARG A 52 -4.56 18.71 -5.83
C ARG A 52 -3.79 18.13 -4.66
N LEU A 53 -4.07 16.90 -4.23
CA LEU A 53 -3.32 16.23 -3.17
C LEU A 53 -1.97 15.71 -3.69
N SER A 54 -0.93 15.88 -2.89
CA SER A 54 0.36 15.21 -3.07
C SER A 54 0.56 14.12 -2.02
N ALA A 55 1.49 13.20 -2.27
CA ALA A 55 1.91 12.19 -1.29
C ALA A 55 2.25 12.81 0.08
N SER A 56 2.98 13.92 0.10
CA SER A 56 3.34 14.61 1.35
C SER A 56 2.13 15.18 2.08
N GLN A 57 1.15 15.74 1.36
CA GLN A 57 -0.10 16.23 1.98
C GLN A 57 -0.94 15.09 2.55
N MET A 58 -0.80 13.91 1.97
CA MET A 58 -1.41 12.67 2.44
C MET A 58 -0.57 11.99 3.55
N GLY A 59 0.59 12.50 3.96
CA GLY A 59 1.40 11.84 5.00
C GLY A 59 2.01 10.49 4.56
N VAL A 60 2.11 10.25 3.26
CA VAL A 60 2.72 9.03 2.69
C VAL A 60 4.20 8.89 3.05
N PRO A 61 5.04 9.95 3.03
CA PRO A 61 6.44 9.85 3.43
C PRO A 61 6.61 9.33 4.86
N GLU A 62 5.79 9.80 5.80
CA GLU A 62 5.78 9.39 7.19
C GLU A 62 5.34 7.92 7.33
N ALA A 63 4.31 7.51 6.58
CA ALA A 63 3.85 6.13 6.54
C ALA A 63 4.94 5.18 6.00
N VAL A 64 5.64 5.57 4.93
CA VAL A 64 6.76 4.81 4.36
C VAL A 64 7.91 4.73 5.36
N GLU A 65 8.28 5.84 6.02
CA GLU A 65 9.32 5.86 7.05
C GLU A 65 8.97 4.94 8.22
N ALA A 66 7.73 5.01 8.72
CA ALA A 66 7.26 4.17 9.82
C ALA A 66 7.30 2.69 9.45
N THR A 67 6.82 2.33 8.26
CA THR A 67 6.83 0.94 7.80
C THR A 67 8.26 0.42 7.62
N LEU A 68 9.17 1.19 7.02
CA LEU A 68 10.58 0.79 6.91
C LEU A 68 11.22 0.59 8.29
N ARG A 69 10.95 1.48 9.25
CA ARG A 69 11.47 1.40 10.61
C ARG A 69 10.96 0.17 11.37
N ASN A 70 9.67 -0.15 11.22
CA ASN A 70 9.02 -1.19 12.00
C ASN A 70 9.20 -2.59 11.39
N HIS A 71 9.33 -2.68 10.07
CA HIS A 71 9.18 -3.94 9.35
C HIS A 71 10.34 -4.29 8.40
N ALA A 72 11.15 -3.32 7.98
CA ALA A 72 12.27 -3.62 7.09
C ALA A 72 13.43 -4.29 7.85
N PRO A 73 14.07 -5.30 7.26
CA PRO A 73 15.35 -5.80 7.76
C PRO A 73 16.37 -4.65 7.93
N PRO A 74 17.20 -4.65 8.99
CA PRO A 74 18.12 -3.54 9.26
C PRO A 74 19.11 -3.24 8.12
N ASP A 75 19.54 -4.29 7.41
CA ASP A 75 20.38 -4.22 6.21
C ASP A 75 19.65 -3.53 5.05
N ALA A 76 18.43 -3.96 4.73
CA ALA A 76 17.62 -3.34 3.68
C ALA A 76 17.30 -1.86 3.98
N ALA A 77 17.01 -1.53 5.24
CA ALA A 77 16.78 -0.15 5.66
C ALA A 77 18.05 0.71 5.52
N ALA A 78 19.22 0.16 5.84
CA ALA A 78 20.50 0.84 5.71
C ALA A 78 20.87 1.09 4.23
N GLU A 79 20.63 0.13 3.35
CA GLU A 79 20.84 0.28 1.90
C GLU A 79 19.98 1.40 1.33
N LEU A 80 18.68 1.41 1.66
CA LEU A 80 17.79 2.49 1.23
C LEU A 80 18.22 3.84 1.79
N GLY A 81 18.66 3.88 3.06
CA GLY A 81 19.22 5.07 3.69
C GLY A 81 20.47 5.58 2.96
N LEU A 82 21.36 4.70 2.51
CA LEU A 82 22.54 5.06 1.72
C LEU A 82 22.13 5.71 0.41
N VAL A 83 21.16 5.13 -0.30
CA VAL A 83 20.67 5.69 -1.56
C VAL A 83 20.06 7.07 -1.33
N LEU A 84 19.13 7.22 -0.37
CA LEU A 84 18.52 8.50 -0.04
C LEU A 84 19.58 9.56 0.33
N THR A 85 20.64 9.17 1.05
CA THR A 85 21.77 10.06 1.33
C THR A 85 22.50 10.48 0.05
N ALA A 86 22.81 9.53 -0.83
CA ALA A 86 23.52 9.81 -2.08
C ALA A 86 22.74 10.83 -2.93
N ILE A 87 21.46 10.57 -3.20
CA ILE A 87 20.63 11.44 -4.04
C ILE A 87 20.23 12.76 -3.35
N SER A 88 20.35 12.85 -2.02
CA SER A 88 20.18 14.11 -1.29
C SER A 88 21.33 15.10 -1.51
N SER A 89 22.44 14.66 -2.11
CA SER A 89 23.65 15.46 -2.32
C SER A 89 23.94 15.71 -3.80
N ARG A 90 24.52 16.87 -4.12
CA ARG A 90 24.98 17.19 -5.49
C ARG A 90 26.02 16.20 -6.01
N GLY A 91 26.93 15.76 -5.14
CA GLY A 91 28.01 14.83 -5.49
C GLY A 91 27.49 13.43 -5.79
N GLY A 92 26.56 12.92 -4.98
CA GLY A 92 25.93 11.63 -5.25
C GLY A 92 25.06 11.64 -6.50
N MET A 93 24.35 12.74 -6.76
CA MET A 93 23.58 12.92 -8.01
C MET A 93 24.49 12.93 -9.25
N LEU A 94 25.66 13.59 -9.19
CA LEU A 94 26.66 13.49 -10.25
C LEU A 94 27.21 12.06 -10.41
N ALA A 95 27.45 11.36 -9.31
CA ALA A 95 28.01 10.00 -9.33
C ALA A 95 27.09 8.98 -10.02
N ILE A 96 25.77 9.18 -9.95
CA ILE A 96 24.79 8.35 -10.67
C ILE A 96 24.50 8.85 -12.09
N GLY A 97 25.27 9.82 -12.59
CA GLY A 97 25.10 10.37 -13.95
C GLY A 97 23.94 11.35 -14.10
N ALA A 98 23.40 11.87 -12.99
CA ALA A 98 22.37 12.89 -12.99
C ALA A 98 22.95 14.31 -12.91
N VAL A 99 22.07 15.31 -12.85
CA VAL A 99 22.44 16.73 -12.74
C VAL A 99 23.04 17.07 -11.36
N PRO A 100 23.95 18.06 -11.24
CA PRO A 100 24.60 18.46 -9.98
C PRO A 100 23.68 19.26 -9.04
N GLN A 101 22.46 18.78 -8.83
CA GLN A 101 21.47 19.36 -7.92
C GLN A 101 20.92 18.22 -7.04
N ALA A 102 20.59 18.52 -5.79
CA ALA A 102 19.99 17.52 -4.91
C ALA A 102 18.62 17.10 -5.48
N PHE A 103 18.25 15.82 -5.34
CA PHE A 103 17.00 15.30 -5.90
C PHE A 103 15.77 16.11 -5.47
N ALA A 104 15.68 16.49 -4.19
CA ALA A 104 14.58 17.29 -3.66
C ALA A 104 14.49 18.72 -4.22
N SER A 105 15.58 19.25 -4.79
CA SER A 105 15.59 20.58 -5.42
C SER A 105 15.17 20.58 -6.89
N LEU A 106 14.99 19.40 -7.48
CA LEU A 106 14.55 19.27 -8.87
C LEU A 106 13.03 19.52 -8.98
N ASP A 107 12.62 20.05 -10.12
CA ASP A 107 11.21 20.03 -10.52
C ASP A 107 10.77 18.58 -10.83
N ARG A 108 9.46 18.39 -11.00
CA ARG A 108 8.89 17.06 -11.23
C ARG A 108 9.49 16.38 -12.49
N PRO A 109 9.58 17.04 -13.66
CA PRO A 109 10.22 16.43 -14.83
C PRO A 109 11.70 16.05 -14.58
N GLY A 110 12.45 16.87 -13.85
CA GLY A 110 13.83 16.55 -13.47
C GLY A 110 13.91 15.34 -12.55
N ARG A 111 12.99 15.19 -11.60
CA ARG A 111 12.91 14.01 -10.71
C ARG A 111 12.54 12.75 -11.48
N GLU A 112 11.56 12.84 -12.39
CA GLU A 112 11.16 11.73 -13.27
C GLU A 112 12.33 11.25 -14.13
N ALA A 113 13.08 12.18 -14.74
CA ALA A 113 14.25 11.83 -15.54
C ALA A 113 15.34 11.09 -14.74
N VAL A 114 15.56 11.47 -13.47
CA VAL A 114 16.49 10.75 -12.58
C VAL A 114 15.97 9.36 -12.24
N LEU A 115 14.66 9.20 -12.05
CA LEU A 115 14.00 7.92 -11.80
C LEU A 115 13.82 7.06 -13.05
N ASP A 116 14.19 7.53 -14.23
CA ASP A 116 14.22 6.74 -15.47
C ASP A 116 15.64 6.28 -15.82
N LEU A 117 16.66 6.72 -15.06
CA LEU A 117 18.01 6.20 -15.21
C LEU A 117 18.00 4.68 -14.96
N PRO A 118 18.81 3.88 -15.68
CA PRO A 118 18.87 2.43 -15.50
C PRO A 118 19.63 2.08 -14.21
N THR A 119 19.03 2.36 -13.06
CA THR A 119 19.55 1.99 -11.73
C THR A 119 18.88 0.70 -11.27
N PRO A 120 19.62 -0.40 -11.04
CA PRO A 120 19.03 -1.67 -10.64
C PRO A 120 18.28 -1.59 -9.29
N GLY A 121 17.12 -2.25 -9.19
CA GLY A 121 16.46 -2.64 -7.93
C GLY A 121 15.66 -1.58 -7.17
N LEU A 122 16.12 -0.32 -7.14
CA LEU A 122 15.50 0.70 -6.29
C LEU A 122 14.12 1.17 -6.78
N GLN A 123 13.95 1.28 -8.09
CA GLN A 123 12.78 1.97 -8.64
C GLN A 123 11.49 1.17 -8.49
N GLN A 124 11.52 -0.14 -8.70
CA GLN A 124 10.29 -0.94 -8.79
C GLN A 124 9.70 -1.26 -7.42
N SER A 125 10.53 -1.68 -6.46
CA SER A 125 10.08 -1.98 -5.09
C SER A 125 9.70 -0.72 -4.31
N ALA A 126 10.43 0.39 -4.50
CA ALA A 126 10.05 1.67 -3.89
C ALA A 126 8.74 2.22 -4.47
N ARG A 127 8.53 2.14 -5.80
CA ARG A 127 7.27 2.52 -6.46
C ARG A 127 6.08 1.76 -5.87
N SER A 128 6.16 0.43 -5.81
CA SER A 128 5.08 -0.40 -5.31
C SER A 128 4.74 -0.10 -3.85
N LEU A 129 5.75 0.09 -2.99
CA LEU A 129 5.51 0.43 -1.59
C LEU A 129 4.90 1.82 -1.42
N ILE A 130 5.40 2.83 -2.15
CA ILE A 130 4.88 4.20 -2.08
C ILE A 130 3.43 4.27 -2.54
N VAL A 131 3.12 3.65 -3.68
CA VAL A 131 1.75 3.58 -4.21
C VAL A 131 0.83 2.87 -3.22
N LEU A 132 1.24 1.70 -2.71
CA LEU A 132 0.46 0.95 -1.75
C LEU A 132 0.20 1.77 -0.47
N LYS A 133 1.22 2.44 0.08
CA LYS A 133 1.08 3.28 1.28
C LYS A 133 0.28 4.55 1.05
N ALA A 134 0.21 5.06 -0.18
CA ALA A 134 -0.66 6.18 -0.47
C ALA A 134 -2.14 5.80 -0.48
N PHE A 135 -2.46 4.63 -1.03
CA PHE A 135 -3.82 4.10 -1.02
C PHE A 135 -4.24 3.59 0.36
N SER A 136 -3.31 3.13 1.19
CA SER A 136 -3.63 2.60 2.52
C SER A 136 -3.46 3.62 3.64
N GLY A 137 -2.43 4.46 3.62
CA GLY A 137 -2.02 5.27 4.78
C GLY A 137 -2.44 6.73 4.76
N GLY A 138 -2.71 7.33 3.59
CA GLY A 138 -2.62 8.79 3.50
C GLY A 138 -3.85 9.58 3.08
N GLY A 139 -4.85 8.95 2.48
CA GLY A 139 -5.99 9.68 1.95
C GLY A 139 -7.12 9.91 2.93
N GLY A 140 -7.28 9.08 3.96
CA GLY A 140 -8.44 9.11 4.85
C GLY A 140 -9.75 9.44 4.11
N MET A 141 -10.51 10.41 4.65
CA MET A 141 -11.74 10.95 4.05
C MET A 141 -11.62 11.37 2.57
N ALA A 142 -10.46 11.87 2.11
CA ALA A 142 -10.33 12.47 0.79
C ALA A 142 -10.30 11.43 -0.33
N THR A 143 -9.62 10.30 -0.12
CA THR A 143 -9.67 9.16 -1.07
C THR A 143 -10.97 8.38 -0.95
N TRP A 144 -11.50 8.23 0.26
CA TRP A 144 -12.75 7.51 0.49
C TRP A 144 -13.93 8.16 -0.23
N SER A 145 -14.09 9.48 -0.14
CA SER A 145 -15.16 10.21 -0.85
C SER A 145 -15.12 9.97 -2.36
N LEU A 146 -13.93 10.09 -2.98
CA LEU A 146 -13.76 9.87 -4.42
C LEU A 146 -14.11 8.43 -4.85
N LEU A 147 -13.78 7.45 -4.00
CA LEU A 147 -14.13 6.05 -4.23
C LEU A 147 -15.61 5.75 -3.95
N GLY A 148 -16.39 6.73 -3.46
CA GLY A 148 -17.76 6.52 -2.98
C GLY A 148 -17.80 5.64 -1.73
N TYR A 149 -16.69 5.54 -1.01
CA TYR A 149 -16.57 4.77 0.22
C TYR A 149 -16.83 5.70 1.41
N ALA A 150 -17.75 5.32 2.30
CA ALA A 150 -18.09 6.13 3.48
C ALA A 150 -17.03 6.05 4.59
N GLY A 151 -16.00 5.22 4.40
CA GLY A 151 -15.04 4.85 5.44
C GLY A 151 -15.52 3.65 6.28
N PRO A 152 -14.70 3.22 7.26
CA PRO A 152 -15.04 2.11 8.13
C PRO A 152 -16.22 2.45 9.05
N GLU A 153 -17.08 1.44 9.24
CA GLU A 153 -18.18 1.50 10.19
C GLU A 153 -17.65 1.57 11.64
N PRO A 154 -18.24 2.40 12.52
CA PRO A 154 -17.84 2.46 13.92
C PRO A 154 -17.96 1.08 14.60
N PRO A 155 -16.99 0.70 15.45
CA PRO A 155 -16.95 -0.62 16.07
C PRO A 155 -18.24 -1.00 16.81
N GLU A 156 -18.92 -0.04 17.46
CA GLU A 156 -20.19 -0.28 18.15
C GLU A 156 -21.33 -0.68 17.21
N ARG A 157 -21.39 -0.08 16.00
CA ARG A 157 -22.42 -0.43 15.01
C ARG A 157 -22.16 -1.81 14.43
N VAL A 158 -20.90 -2.11 14.16
CA VAL A 158 -20.46 -3.44 13.69
C VAL A 158 -20.81 -4.51 14.74
N ALA A 159 -20.50 -4.26 16.02
CA ALA A 159 -20.81 -5.18 17.10
C ALA A 159 -22.32 -5.42 17.24
N ALA A 160 -23.14 -4.36 17.22
CA ALA A 160 -24.60 -4.47 17.29
C ALA A 160 -25.19 -5.26 16.12
N ALA A 161 -24.73 -5.00 14.89
CA ALA A 161 -25.18 -5.71 13.69
C ALA A 161 -24.82 -7.21 13.74
N ARG A 162 -23.63 -7.55 14.24
CA ARG A 162 -23.21 -8.95 14.42
C ARG A 162 -24.06 -9.68 15.46
N GLN A 163 -24.31 -9.02 16.59
CA GLN A 163 -25.16 -9.58 17.65
C GLN A 163 -26.58 -9.82 17.13
N ALA A 164 -27.16 -8.86 16.40
CA ALA A 164 -28.48 -9.00 15.78
C ALA A 164 -28.53 -10.15 14.76
N ALA A 165 -27.42 -10.40 14.04
CA ALA A 165 -27.29 -11.51 13.11
C ALA A 165 -26.95 -12.86 13.78
N GLY A 166 -26.83 -12.91 15.12
CA GLY A 166 -26.43 -14.12 15.84
C GLY A 166 -25.01 -14.60 15.55
N ARG A 167 -24.12 -13.72 15.06
CA ARG A 167 -22.74 -14.05 14.71
C ARG A 167 -21.81 -13.82 15.90
N THR A 168 -21.48 -14.89 16.61
CA THR A 168 -20.47 -14.85 17.68
C THR A 168 -19.06 -15.01 17.12
N GLU A 169 -18.09 -14.35 17.75
CA GLU A 169 -16.68 -14.56 17.46
C GLU A 169 -16.18 -15.76 18.26
N HIS A 170 -15.44 -16.67 17.61
CA HIS A 170 -14.72 -17.71 18.30
C HIS A 170 -13.40 -17.13 18.82
N ILE A 171 -13.21 -17.16 20.14
CA ILE A 171 -11.98 -16.70 20.77
C ILE A 171 -11.03 -17.88 20.89
N PHE A 172 -9.94 -17.84 20.12
CA PHE A 172 -8.91 -18.87 20.15
C PHE A 172 -8.14 -18.83 21.48
N GLN A 173 -7.75 -20.00 21.97
CA GLN A 173 -6.83 -20.11 23.08
C GLN A 173 -5.40 -19.85 22.59
N ILE A 174 -4.86 -18.68 22.94
CA ILE A 174 -3.48 -18.31 22.61
C ILE A 174 -2.54 -18.79 23.72
N ILE A 175 -1.61 -19.68 23.38
CA ILE A 175 -0.68 -20.28 24.34
C ILE A 175 0.75 -19.74 24.24
N ASN A 176 1.02 -18.77 23.36
CA ASN A 176 2.37 -18.26 23.09
C ASN A 176 3.13 -17.84 24.37
N SER A 177 2.45 -17.16 25.30
CA SER A 177 3.07 -16.71 26.56
C SER A 177 3.40 -17.85 27.53
N SER A 178 2.82 -19.03 27.35
CA SER A 178 3.08 -20.21 28.17
C SER A 178 4.30 -21.02 27.70
N ILE A 179 4.76 -20.81 26.46
CA ILE A 179 5.89 -21.52 25.86
C ILE A 179 7.16 -20.67 26.08
N THR A 180 7.98 -21.04 27.06
CA THR A 180 9.19 -20.28 27.45
C THR A 180 10.50 -21.03 27.23
N ALA A 181 10.41 -22.31 26.85
CA ALA A 181 11.51 -23.19 26.52
C ALA A 181 11.02 -24.26 25.53
N ASP A 182 11.92 -25.11 25.05
CA ASP A 182 11.56 -26.27 24.21
C ASP A 182 10.46 -27.09 24.91
N THR A 183 9.29 -27.14 24.27
CA THR A 183 8.07 -27.70 24.82
C THR A 183 7.52 -28.76 23.87
N SER A 184 7.10 -29.90 24.39
CA SER A 184 6.36 -30.92 23.63
C SER A 184 4.87 -30.79 23.94
N LEU A 185 4.05 -30.71 22.91
CA LEU A 185 2.60 -30.61 23.00
C LEU A 185 1.96 -31.70 22.15
N ASP A 186 0.92 -32.35 22.67
CA ASP A 186 0.22 -33.43 21.98
C ASP A 186 -1.10 -32.93 21.38
N PHE A 187 -1.18 -32.96 20.05
CA PHE A 187 -2.34 -32.61 19.24
C PHE A 187 -2.58 -33.67 18.16
N ASP A 188 -3.81 -33.75 17.66
CA ASP A 188 -4.18 -34.74 16.65
C ASP A 188 -3.82 -34.23 15.24
N ALA A 189 -3.76 -32.91 15.06
CA ALA A 189 -3.30 -32.25 13.84
C ALA A 189 -2.61 -30.91 14.13
N VAL A 190 -1.66 -30.54 13.26
CA VAL A 190 -1.00 -29.22 13.25
C VAL A 190 -1.22 -28.56 11.90
N VAL A 191 -1.77 -27.35 11.91
CA VAL A 191 -1.97 -26.51 10.73
C VAL A 191 -0.97 -25.36 10.77
N ILE A 192 -0.18 -25.21 9.71
CA ILE A 192 0.82 -24.14 9.59
C ILE A 192 0.27 -23.05 8.68
N GLY A 193 0.04 -21.87 9.25
CA GLY A 193 -0.57 -20.70 8.63
C GLY A 193 -2.08 -20.65 8.84
N SER A 194 -2.60 -19.53 9.34
CA SER A 194 -4.04 -19.28 9.54
C SER A 194 -4.68 -18.49 8.39
N GLY A 195 -4.09 -18.57 7.19
CA GLY A 195 -4.65 -17.97 5.97
C GLY A 195 -5.93 -18.67 5.49
N CYS A 196 -6.39 -18.32 4.29
CA CYS A 196 -7.66 -18.81 3.73
C CYS A 196 -7.79 -20.35 3.71
N GLY A 197 -6.71 -21.06 3.35
CA GLY A 197 -6.71 -22.53 3.34
C GLY A 197 -6.57 -23.15 4.73
N GLY A 198 -5.66 -22.61 5.55
CA GLY A 198 -5.37 -23.16 6.88
C GLY A 198 -6.53 -22.99 7.85
N ALA A 199 -7.22 -21.84 7.83
CA ALA A 199 -8.39 -21.61 8.67
C ALA A 199 -9.54 -22.60 8.39
N VAL A 200 -9.80 -22.88 7.11
CA VAL A 200 -10.83 -23.86 6.70
C VAL A 200 -10.42 -25.26 7.14
N ALA A 201 -9.18 -25.68 6.86
CA ALA A 201 -8.69 -27.00 7.27
C ALA A 201 -8.75 -27.19 8.80
N ALA A 202 -8.35 -26.17 9.58
CA ALA A 202 -8.42 -26.21 11.03
C ALA A 202 -9.87 -26.31 11.53
N ALA A 203 -10.80 -25.57 10.94
CA ALA A 203 -12.22 -25.61 11.31
C ALA A 203 -12.85 -26.98 11.02
N GLU A 204 -12.61 -27.55 9.84
CA GLU A 204 -13.13 -28.88 9.47
C GLU A 204 -12.60 -29.98 10.41
N LEU A 205 -11.30 -29.95 10.72
CA LEU A 205 -10.70 -30.90 11.67
C LEU A 205 -11.27 -30.74 13.09
N ALA A 206 -11.44 -29.50 13.56
CA ALA A 206 -12.01 -29.23 14.88
C ALA A 206 -13.49 -29.68 14.97
N CYS A 207 -14.28 -29.50 13.89
CA CYS A 207 -15.66 -29.99 13.79
C CYS A 207 -15.75 -31.52 13.81
N ALA A 208 -14.67 -32.22 13.43
CA ALA A 208 -14.55 -33.67 13.53
C ALA A 208 -13.99 -34.14 14.88
N ASP A 209 -14.05 -33.29 15.92
CA ASP A 209 -13.57 -33.55 17.29
C ASP A 209 -12.05 -33.78 17.42
N HIS A 210 -11.25 -33.29 16.47
CA HIS A 210 -9.78 -33.29 16.60
C HIS A 210 -9.26 -32.10 17.40
N ARG A 211 -8.23 -32.34 18.22
CA ARG A 211 -7.44 -31.28 18.85
C ARG A 211 -6.45 -30.73 17.83
N VAL A 212 -6.69 -29.52 17.36
CA VAL A 212 -5.89 -28.87 16.31
C VAL A 212 -5.03 -27.75 16.89
N LEU A 213 -3.72 -27.77 16.58
CA LEU A 213 -2.82 -26.65 16.83
C LEU A 213 -2.64 -25.85 15.53
N VAL A 214 -2.89 -24.54 15.59
CA VAL A 214 -2.62 -23.63 14.47
C VAL A 214 -1.36 -22.82 14.78
N LEU A 215 -0.38 -22.87 13.88
CA LEU A 215 0.86 -22.10 13.97
C LEU A 215 0.81 -20.96 12.97
N GLU A 216 0.72 -19.73 13.46
CA GLU A 216 0.73 -18.52 12.64
C GLU A 216 1.90 -17.64 13.04
N LYS A 217 2.53 -17.01 12.05
CA LYS A 217 3.64 -16.06 12.24
C LYS A 217 3.13 -14.70 12.71
N GLY A 218 1.98 -14.28 12.20
CA GLY A 218 1.30 -13.03 12.57
C GLY A 218 0.73 -13.05 13.99
N LYS A 219 0.46 -11.84 14.52
CA LYS A 219 -0.28 -11.68 15.78
C LYS A 219 -1.74 -12.07 15.55
N TYR A 220 -2.36 -12.73 16.54
CA TYR A 220 -3.81 -12.88 16.57
C TYR A 220 -4.49 -11.52 16.84
N PHE A 221 -5.45 -11.16 15.99
CA PHE A 221 -6.30 -9.97 16.16
C PHE A 221 -7.75 -10.40 16.34
N SER A 222 -8.35 -10.01 17.46
CA SER A 222 -9.80 -10.10 17.64
C SER A 222 -10.52 -9.06 16.78
N LEU A 223 -11.80 -9.27 16.51
CA LEU A 223 -12.60 -8.31 15.74
C LEU A 223 -12.65 -6.93 16.38
N SER A 224 -12.60 -6.84 17.72
CA SER A 224 -12.54 -5.57 18.43
C SER A 224 -11.22 -4.82 18.28
N GLU A 225 -10.14 -5.52 17.92
CA GLU A 225 -8.83 -4.91 17.64
C GLU A 225 -8.68 -4.46 16.18
N MET A 226 -9.62 -4.83 15.30
CA MET A 226 -9.60 -4.45 13.88
C MET A 226 -10.30 -3.11 13.70
N SER A 227 -9.54 -2.06 13.36
CA SER A 227 -10.08 -0.71 13.12
C SER A 227 -10.84 -0.57 11.80
N GLY A 228 -10.63 -1.47 10.85
CA GLY A 228 -11.17 -1.38 9.49
C GLY A 228 -10.49 -0.31 8.62
N VAL A 229 -9.49 0.39 9.17
CA VAL A 229 -8.69 1.37 8.42
C VAL A 229 -7.62 0.64 7.63
N GLU A 230 -7.59 0.88 6.32
CA GLU A 230 -6.74 0.14 5.38
C GLU A 230 -5.25 0.27 5.69
N GLY A 231 -4.82 1.45 6.15
CA GLY A 231 -3.42 1.74 6.50
C GLY A 231 -2.93 0.93 7.69
N GLU A 232 -3.75 0.87 8.74
CA GLU A 232 -3.46 0.08 9.93
C GLU A 232 -3.53 -1.41 9.63
N ALA A 233 -4.57 -1.84 8.89
CA ALA A 233 -4.72 -3.22 8.46
C ALA A 233 -3.53 -3.67 7.58
N LEU A 234 -3.08 -2.83 6.66
CA LEU A 234 -1.91 -3.12 5.83
C LEU A 234 -0.65 -3.27 6.69
N ASP A 235 -0.45 -2.41 7.68
CA ASP A 235 0.73 -2.47 8.54
C ASP A 235 0.73 -3.69 9.48
N GLN A 236 -0.44 -4.09 9.97
CA GLN A 236 -0.58 -5.13 10.99
C GLN A 236 -0.85 -6.54 10.45
N LEU A 237 -1.61 -6.65 9.35
CA LEU A 237 -2.12 -7.93 8.84
C LEU A 237 -1.30 -8.49 7.67
N TYR A 238 -0.49 -7.67 7.02
CA TYR A 238 0.37 -8.11 5.92
C TYR A 238 1.79 -8.36 6.40
N GLU A 239 2.43 -9.37 5.80
CA GLU A 239 3.84 -9.68 6.04
C GLU A 239 4.73 -8.44 5.85
N ARG A 240 5.47 -8.09 6.91
CA ARG A 240 6.32 -6.88 6.98
C ARG A 240 5.59 -5.60 6.58
N GLY A 241 4.32 -5.43 6.98
CA GLY A 241 3.54 -4.23 6.70
C GLY A 241 3.34 -3.94 5.20
N GLY A 242 3.41 -4.99 4.36
CA GLY A 242 3.27 -4.90 2.91
C GLY A 242 4.56 -4.56 2.14
N ILE A 243 5.73 -4.58 2.79
CA ILE A 243 7.02 -4.35 2.11
C ILE A 243 7.39 -5.50 1.16
N VAL A 244 7.00 -6.73 1.51
CA VAL A 244 7.37 -7.91 0.72
C VAL A 244 6.62 -7.86 -0.61
N SER A 245 7.38 -7.83 -1.69
CA SER A 245 6.88 -7.99 -3.06
C SER A 245 7.23 -9.38 -3.56
N THR A 246 6.39 -9.92 -4.44
CA THR A 246 6.66 -11.21 -5.09
C THR A 246 7.85 -11.06 -6.04
N GLU A 247 8.78 -12.02 -6.01
CA GLU A 247 9.91 -12.09 -6.94
C GLU A 247 9.47 -12.34 -8.39
N ASP A 248 8.25 -12.87 -8.59
CA ASP A 248 7.59 -13.03 -9.87
C ASP A 248 7.26 -11.67 -10.51
N THR A 249 8.31 -11.04 -11.04
CA THR A 249 8.20 -10.02 -12.08
C THR A 249 8.34 -10.76 -13.41
N TRP A 250 7.24 -10.88 -14.16
CA TRP A 250 7.22 -11.57 -15.45
C TRP A 250 8.40 -11.11 -16.33
N PRO A 251 9.31 -12.00 -16.80
CA PRO A 251 10.59 -11.62 -17.44
C PRO A 251 10.48 -10.90 -18.78
N GLY A 252 9.28 -10.55 -19.22
CA GLY A 252 9.00 -9.81 -20.45
C GLY A 252 7.94 -8.73 -20.29
N SER A 253 7.64 -8.27 -19.08
CA SER A 253 6.69 -7.17 -18.92
C SER A 253 7.35 -5.90 -19.45
N PRO A 254 6.78 -5.23 -20.48
CA PRO A 254 7.12 -3.85 -20.75
C PRO A 254 7.04 -3.12 -19.42
N GLY A 255 8.06 -2.33 -19.06
CA GLY A 255 8.11 -1.65 -17.76
C GLY A 255 6.73 -1.07 -17.47
N ARG A 256 6.16 -1.31 -16.29
CA ARG A 256 4.71 -1.20 -15.98
C ARG A 256 4.00 0.04 -16.60
N TRP A 257 4.73 1.11 -16.85
CA TRP A 257 4.38 2.25 -17.70
C TRP A 257 3.93 1.92 -19.12
N ASP A 258 4.62 1.07 -19.87
CA ASP A 258 4.27 0.65 -21.22
C ASP A 258 3.04 -0.27 -21.22
N LEU A 259 2.85 -1.10 -20.20
CA LEU A 259 1.64 -1.92 -20.09
C LEU A 259 0.43 -1.05 -19.70
N TRP A 260 0.60 -0.14 -18.73
CA TRP A 260 -0.46 0.81 -18.37
C TRP A 260 -0.77 1.75 -19.54
N ARG A 261 0.25 2.29 -20.22
CA ARG A 261 0.09 3.14 -21.41
C ARG A 261 -0.54 2.37 -22.58
N ARG A 262 -0.17 1.10 -22.81
CA ARG A 262 -0.82 0.24 -23.81
C ARG A 262 -2.26 -0.10 -23.47
N LEU A 263 -2.56 -0.49 -22.23
CA LEU A 263 -3.93 -0.74 -21.79
C LEU A 263 -4.74 0.55 -21.83
N SER A 264 -4.18 1.68 -21.41
CA SER A 264 -4.82 3.00 -21.53
C SER A 264 -5.04 3.42 -22.98
N CYS A 265 -4.16 3.07 -23.94
CA CYS A 265 -4.44 3.28 -25.36
C CYS A 265 -5.49 2.29 -25.91
N GLU A 266 -5.40 1.00 -25.59
CA GLU A 266 -6.35 -0.05 -26.03
C GLU A 266 -7.77 0.20 -25.51
N PHE A 267 -7.90 0.75 -24.30
CA PHE A 267 -9.20 1.14 -23.73
C PHE A 267 -9.60 2.59 -24.06
N GLY A 268 -8.76 3.36 -24.76
CA GLY A 268 -9.08 4.72 -25.26
C GLY A 268 -8.93 5.87 -24.26
N TRP A 269 -8.18 5.68 -23.18
CA TRP A 269 -7.97 6.63 -22.07
C TRP A 269 -6.82 7.60 -22.33
N LEU A 270 -5.91 7.29 -23.25
CA LEU A 270 -4.87 8.19 -23.75
C LEU A 270 -4.89 8.19 -25.28
N PRO A 271 -4.65 9.34 -25.94
CA PRO A 271 -4.51 9.38 -27.39
C PRO A 271 -3.24 8.61 -27.82
N GLU A 272 -3.33 7.90 -28.95
CA GLU A 272 -2.16 7.26 -29.56
C GLU A 272 -1.10 8.32 -29.90
N ALA A 273 0.12 8.13 -29.39
CA ALA A 273 1.24 8.98 -29.75
C ALA A 273 1.63 8.71 -31.21
N SER A 274 1.68 9.78 -32.02
CA SER A 274 2.19 9.78 -33.40
C SER A 274 3.69 9.50 -33.47
#